data_AF-A0A6L8EIG9-F1
#
_entry.id   AF-A0A6L8EIG9-F1
#
_cell.length_a   1.000
_cell.length_b   1.000
_cell.length_c   1.000
_cell.angle_alpha   90.00
_cell.angle_beta   90.00
_cell.angle_gamma   90.00
#
_symmetry.space_group_name_H-M   'P 1'
#
loop_
_entity.id
_entity.type
_entity.pdbx_description
1 polymer ?
#
loop_
_entity_poly.entity_id
_entity_poly.type
_entity_poly.pdbx_seq_one_letter_code
_entity_poly.pdbx_strand_id
1 'polypeptide(L)'
;MNQSGKTEFILDNLIAGNVVPGVVHFYKGELYRQRKETGDTDLARQHYLQALQSDYFLPETYRSLGLLQLKEKRMPEARENLKRYLAASPDAEDREMIEYYLTMGQ
;
A
#
# COMPACT_ATOMS: atom_id res chain seq x y z
N MET A 1 6.03 -5.42 12.08
CA MET A 1 4.95 -5.03 13.03
C MET A 1 3.73 -5.93 12.85
N ASN A 2 3.22 -6.51 13.95
CA ASN A 2 1.95 -7.23 13.97
C ASN A 2 0.76 -6.26 13.83
N GLN A 3 -0.46 -6.79 13.62
CA GLN A 3 -1.70 -6.00 13.51
C GLN A 3 -1.89 -5.06 14.72
N SER A 4 -1.52 -5.53 15.91
CA SER A 4 -1.66 -4.80 17.17
C SER A 4 -0.80 -3.53 17.19
N GLY A 5 0.49 -3.60 16.84
CA GLY A 5 1.38 -2.43 16.85
C GLY A 5 1.03 -1.40 15.77
N LYS A 6 0.45 -1.82 14.64
CA LYS A 6 -0.06 -0.91 13.60
C LYS A 6 -1.29 -0.14 14.09
N THR A 7 -2.15 -0.80 14.85
CA THR A 7 -3.36 -0.19 15.44
C THR A 7 -2.97 0.80 16.52
N GLU A 8 -2.03 0.45 17.39
CA GLU A 8 -1.50 1.31 18.45
C GLU A 8 -0.91 2.61 17.88
N PHE A 9 -0.07 2.54 16.84
CA PHE A 9 0.50 3.72 16.18
C PHE A 9 -0.58 4.71 15.66
N ILE A 10 -1.67 4.19 15.08
CA ILE A 10 -2.76 5.04 14.58
C ILE A 10 -3.51 5.71 15.73
N LEU A 11 -3.76 4.95 16.80
CA LEU A 11 -4.47 5.47 17.97
C LEU A 11 -3.65 6.53 18.70
N ASP A 12 -2.35 6.33 18.85
CA ASP A 12 -1.45 7.30 19.48
C ASP A 12 -1.40 8.62 18.70
N ASN A 13 -1.32 8.56 17.36
CA ASN A 13 -1.35 9.74 16.51
C ASN A 13 -2.71 10.46 16.54
N LEU A 14 -3.81 9.72 16.63
CA LEU A 14 -5.15 10.28 16.75
C LEU A 14 -5.33 10.99 18.10
N ILE A 15 -4.87 10.40 19.20
CA ILE A 15 -4.89 10.99 20.56
C ILE A 15 -4.04 12.26 20.60
N ALA A 16 -2.88 12.25 19.94
CA ALA A 16 -1.99 13.41 19.86
C ALA A 16 -2.53 14.54 18.94
N GLY A 17 -3.67 14.35 18.26
CA GLY A 17 -4.21 15.31 17.28
C GLY A 17 -3.44 15.37 15.97
N ASN A 18 -2.43 14.53 15.77
CA ASN A 18 -1.57 14.46 14.59
C ASN A 18 -2.05 13.35 13.65
N VAL A 19 -3.27 13.47 13.14
CA VAL A 19 -3.77 12.50 12.15
C VAL A 19 -2.96 12.67 10.87
N VAL A 20 -2.27 11.60 10.47
CA VAL A 20 -1.55 11.56 9.19
C VAL A 20 -2.44 10.85 8.16
N PRO A 21 -3.16 11.60 7.28
CA PRO A 21 -4.22 11.03 6.46
C PRO A 21 -3.75 9.91 5.54
N GLY A 22 -2.52 10.03 5.01
CA GLY A 22 -1.91 9.01 4.17
C GLY A 22 -1.76 7.67 4.86
N VAL A 23 -1.32 7.67 6.12
CA VAL A 23 -1.16 6.45 6.92
C VAL A 23 -2.53 5.84 7.25
N VAL A 24 -3.52 6.67 7.61
CA VAL A 24 -4.89 6.20 7.88
C VAL A 24 -5.49 5.53 6.65
N HIS A 25 -5.34 6.15 5.48
CA HIS A 25 -5.83 5.59 4.24
C HIS A 25 -5.09 4.31 3.84
N PHE A 26 -3.78 4.20 4.07
CA PHE A 26 -3.05 2.96 3.88
C PHE A 26 -3.66 1.80 4.70
N TYR A 27 -3.90 2.00 6.00
CA TYR A 27 -4.45 0.92 6.84
C TYR A 27 -5.92 0.60 6.52
N LYS A 28 -6.73 1.58 6.11
CA LYS A 28 -8.06 1.29 5.55
C LYS A 28 -7.96 0.43 4.30
N GLY A 29 -7.00 0.71 3.42
CA GLY A 29 -6.72 -0.11 2.24
C GLY A 29 -6.36 -1.55 2.60
N GLU A 30 -5.47 -1.73 3.58
CA GLU A 30 -5.06 -3.05 4.07
C GLU A 30 -6.23 -3.81 4.72
N LEU A 31 -7.11 -3.12 5.46
CA LEU A 31 -8.31 -3.71 6.05
C LEU A 31 -9.22 -4.32 4.97
N TYR A 32 -9.59 -3.55 3.94
CA TYR A 32 -10.42 -4.07 2.85
C TYR A 32 -9.71 -5.18 2.07
N ARG A 33 -8.41 -5.03 1.79
CA ARG A 33 -7.61 -6.08 1.12
C ARG A 33 -7.64 -7.42 1.88
N GLN A 34 -7.68 -7.37 3.21
CA GLN A 34 -7.70 -8.56 4.06
C GLN A 34 -9.11 -9.13 4.24
N ARG A 35 -10.13 -8.27 4.32
CA ARG A 35 -11.54 -8.65 4.48
C ARG A 35 -12.08 -9.41 3.27
N LYS A 36 -11.70 -9.01 2.04
CA LYS A 36 -11.99 -9.73 0.78
C LYS A 36 -13.47 -10.02 0.51
N GLU A 37 -14.36 -9.15 0.99
CA GLU A 37 -15.78 -9.19 0.60
C GLU A 37 -15.98 -8.66 -0.82
N THR A 38 -17.17 -8.86 -1.39
CA THR A 38 -17.54 -8.29 -2.69
C THR A 38 -17.40 -6.77 -2.66
N GLY A 39 -16.59 -6.22 -3.56
CA GLY A 39 -16.30 -4.77 -3.65
C GLY A 39 -15.09 -4.30 -2.86
N ASP A 40 -14.52 -5.12 -1.98
CA ASP A 40 -13.37 -4.71 -1.14
C ASP A 40 -12.10 -4.44 -1.93
N THR A 41 -11.89 -5.13 -3.04
CA THR A 41 -10.76 -4.86 -3.94
C THR A 41 -10.79 -3.40 -4.41
N ASP A 42 -11.97 -2.88 -4.78
CA ASP A 42 -12.13 -1.50 -5.25
C ASP A 42 -11.96 -0.51 -4.10
N LEU A 43 -12.51 -0.80 -2.93
CA LEU A 43 -12.34 0.03 -1.72
C LEU A 43 -10.87 0.09 -1.29
N ALA A 44 -10.16 -1.04 -1.31
CA ALA A 44 -8.74 -1.10 -1.01
C ALA A 44 -7.95 -0.21 -1.98
N ARG A 45 -8.21 -0.34 -3.29
CA ARG A 45 -7.59 0.48 -4.33
C ARG A 45 -7.85 1.97 -4.13
N GLN A 46 -9.09 2.36 -3.87
CA GLN A 46 -9.46 3.75 -3.61
C GLN A 46 -8.70 4.33 -2.42
N HIS A 47 -8.59 3.57 -1.33
CA HIS A 47 -7.86 4.02 -0.16
C HIS A 47 -6.35 4.12 -0.38
N TYR A 48 -5.73 3.20 -1.12
CA TYR A 48 -4.32 3.39 -1.49
C TYR A 48 -4.11 4.64 -2.34
N LEU A 49 -5.02 4.92 -3.29
CA LEU A 49 -4.93 6.14 -4.11
C LEU A 49 -5.10 7.40 -3.26
N GLN A 50 -6.00 7.40 -2.28
CA GLN A 50 -6.15 8.51 -1.33
C GLN A 50 -4.90 8.66 -0.44
N ALA A 51 -4.26 7.55 -0.04
CA ALA A 51 -3.04 7.61 0.74
C ALA A 51 -1.91 8.32 -0.01
N LEU A 52 -1.77 8.06 -1.31
CA LEU A 52 -0.77 8.70 -2.17
C LEU A 52 -1.02 10.20 -2.44
N GLN A 53 -2.18 10.74 -2.05
CA GLN A 53 -2.48 12.17 -2.15
C GLN A 53 -2.04 12.97 -0.91
N SER A 54 -1.59 12.29 0.15
CA SER A 54 -1.14 12.91 1.40
C SER A 54 0.33 13.34 1.31
N ASP A 55 0.69 14.44 1.99
CA ASP A 55 2.09 14.91 2.09
C ASP A 55 3.03 13.87 2.70
N TYR A 56 2.49 13.07 3.63
CA TYR A 56 3.16 11.91 4.20
C TYR A 56 2.32 10.65 4.01
N PHE A 57 2.96 9.58 3.53
CA PHE A 57 2.38 8.24 3.39
C PHE A 57 3.47 7.18 3.51
N LEU A 58 3.06 5.93 3.74
CA LEU A 58 3.96 4.78 3.85
C LEU A 58 4.38 4.29 2.45
N PRO A 59 5.68 4.07 2.15
CA PRO A 59 6.13 3.52 0.87
C PRO A 59 5.44 2.21 0.46
N GLU A 60 5.04 1.40 1.44
CA GLU A 60 4.26 0.18 1.27
C GLU A 60 2.92 0.42 0.54
N THR A 61 2.42 1.65 0.52
CA THR A 61 1.25 2.03 -0.30
C THR A 61 1.50 1.74 -1.78
N TYR A 62 2.67 2.09 -2.30
CA TYR A 62 3.04 1.80 -3.69
C TYR A 62 3.09 0.30 -3.95
N ARG A 63 3.68 -0.45 -3.02
CA ARG A 63 3.74 -1.91 -3.08
C ARG A 63 2.36 -2.54 -3.09
N SER A 64 1.51 -2.22 -2.11
CA SER A 64 0.18 -2.79 -1.97
C SER A 64 -0.70 -2.46 -3.18
N LEU A 65 -0.64 -1.22 -3.69
CA LEU A 65 -1.35 -0.83 -4.91
C LEU A 65 -0.83 -1.56 -6.14
N GLY A 66 0.50 -1.67 -6.31
CA GLY A 66 1.11 -2.38 -7.43
C GLY A 66 0.75 -3.87 -7.46
N LEU A 67 0.82 -4.55 -6.32
CA LEU A 67 0.43 -5.96 -6.20
C LEU A 67 -1.07 -6.18 -6.45
N LEU A 68 -1.91 -5.22 -6.06
CA LEU A 68 -3.34 -5.25 -6.37
C LEU A 68 -3.58 -5.12 -7.87
N GLN A 69 -2.88 -4.18 -8.52
CA GLN A 69 -2.96 -3.95 -9.96
C GLN A 69 -2.46 -5.15 -10.78
N LEU A 70 -1.44 -5.88 -10.31
CA LEU A 70 -1.03 -7.14 -10.94
C LEU A 70 -2.17 -8.17 -10.95
N LYS A 71 -2.90 -8.31 -9.84
CA LYS A 71 -4.06 -9.22 -9.76
C LYS A 71 -5.19 -8.79 -10.68
N GLU A 72 -5.36 -7.48 -10.87
CA GLU A 72 -6.31 -6.87 -11.81
C GLU A 72 -5.81 -6.90 -13.27
N LYS A 73 -4.61 -7.45 -13.54
CA LYS A 73 -3.96 -7.47 -14.86
C LYS A 73 -3.65 -6.08 -15.44
N ARG A 74 -3.57 -5.05 -14.58
CA ARG A 74 -3.20 -3.66 -14.93
C ARG A 74 -1.69 -3.49 -14.90
N MET A 75 -1.02 -4.13 -15.85
CA MET A 75 0.45 -4.26 -15.85
C MET A 75 1.20 -2.92 -15.91
N PRO A 76 0.82 -1.93 -16.75
CA PRO A 76 1.55 -0.66 -16.80
C PRO A 76 1.53 0.08 -15.45
N GLU A 77 0.36 0.20 -14.83
CA GLU A 77 0.20 0.88 -13.55
C GLU A 77 0.89 0.11 -12.41
N ALA A 78 0.80 -1.22 -12.43
CA ALA A 78 1.49 -2.07 -11.47
C ALA A 78 3.00 -1.83 -11.52
N ARG A 79 3.60 -1.85 -12.72
CA ARG A 79 5.05 -1.65 -12.89
C ARG A 79 5.50 -0.29 -12.38
N GLU A 80 4.75 0.75 -12.65
CA GLU A 80 5.07 2.10 -12.18
C GLU A 80 5.08 2.16 -10.65
N ASN A 81 4.03 1.65 -10.00
CA ASN A 81 3.96 1.66 -8.53
C ASN A 81 5.05 0.79 -7.89
N LEU A 82 5.32 -0.41 -8.43
CA LEU A 82 6.35 -1.30 -7.90
C LEU A 82 7.77 -0.71 -8.04
N LYS A 83 8.05 0.03 -9.13
CA LYS A 83 9.30 0.77 -9.27
C LYS A 83 9.45 1.88 -8.23
N ARG A 84 8.37 2.64 -7.97
CA ARG A 84 8.36 3.67 -6.93
C ARG A 84 8.59 3.09 -5.54
N TYR A 85 8.03 1.90 -5.25
CA TYR A 85 8.30 1.18 -4.01
C TYR A 85 9.80 0.87 -3.86
N LEU A 86 10.44 0.26 -4.87
CA LEU A 86 11.87 -0.06 -4.81
C LEU A 86 12.77 1.18 -4.73
N ALA A 87 12.35 2.30 -5.31
CA ALA A 87 13.08 3.56 -5.19
C ALA A 87 12.97 4.16 -3.77
N ALA A 88 11.81 4.04 -3.12
CA ALA A 88 11.58 4.54 -1.77
C ALA A 88 12.13 3.61 -0.67
N SER A 89 12.20 2.31 -0.95
CA SER A 89 12.65 1.26 -0.04
C SER A 89 13.68 0.35 -0.72
N PRO A 90 14.92 0.85 -0.97
CA PRO A 90 15.93 0.11 -1.72
C PRO A 90 16.38 -1.18 -1.03
N ASP A 91 16.32 -1.25 0.29
CA ASP A 91 16.72 -2.40 1.11
C ASP A 91 15.52 -3.23 1.59
N ALA A 92 14.37 -3.14 0.89
CA ALA A 92 13.19 -3.90 1.24
C ALA A 92 13.46 -5.42 1.23
N GLU A 93 13.03 -6.11 2.29
CA GLU A 93 13.20 -7.57 2.43
C GLU A 93 12.61 -8.36 1.26
N ASP A 94 11.57 -7.83 0.62
CA ASP A 94 10.88 -8.48 -0.48
C ASP A 94 11.26 -7.94 -1.86
N ARG A 95 12.37 -7.18 -1.94
CA ARG A 95 12.89 -6.58 -3.17
C ARG A 95 12.98 -7.58 -4.33
N GLU A 96 13.62 -8.73 -4.11
CA GLU A 96 13.84 -9.74 -5.17
C GLU A 96 12.51 -10.21 -5.77
N MET A 97 11.48 -10.39 -4.93
CA MET A 97 10.14 -10.77 -5.38
C MET A 97 9.48 -9.66 -6.22
N ILE A 98 9.66 -8.40 -5.83
CA ILE A 98 9.13 -7.26 -6.58
C ILE A 98 9.86 -7.10 -7.93
N GLU A 99 11.19 -7.28 -7.94
CA GLU A 99 11.99 -7.26 -9.17
C GLU A 99 11.55 -8.38 -10.13
N TYR A 100 11.28 -9.58 -9.61
CA TYR A 100 10.71 -10.68 -10.40
C TYR A 100 9.36 -10.31 -11.06
N TYR A 101 8.45 -9.66 -10.34
CA TYR A 101 7.19 -9.22 -10.96
C TYR A 101 7.38 -8.15 -12.04
N LEU A 102 8.45 -7.36 -11.96
CA LEU A 102 8.78 -6.39 -13.01
C LEU A 102 9.34 -7.04 -14.28
N THR A 103 9.87 -8.26 -14.22
CA THR A 103 10.35 -9.01 -15.41
C THR A 103 9.23 -9.81 -16.07
N MET A 104 8.27 -10.32 -15.30
CA MET A 104 7.14 -11.14 -15.77
C MET A 104 6.18 -10.45 -16.78
N GLY A 105 6.23 -9.13 -16.89
CA GLY A 105 5.41 -8.35 -17.83
C GLY A 105 6.17 -7.85 -19.06
N GLN A 106 7.29 -8.47 -19.42
CA GLN A 106 8.04 -8.22 -20.67
C GLN A 106 7.61 -9.17 -21.78
#